data_AF-A0A359KJY8-F1
#
_entry.id   AF-A0A359KJY8-F1
#
_cell.length_a   1.000
_cell.length_b   1.000
_cell.length_c   1.000
_cell.angle_alpha   90.00
_cell.angle_beta   90.00
_cell.angle_gamma   90.00
#
_symmetry.space_group_name_H-M   'P 1'
#
loop_
_entity.id
_entity.type
_entity.pdbx_description
1 polymer ?
#
loop_
_entity_poly.entity_id
_entity_poly.type
_entity_poly.pdbx_seq_one_letter_code
_entity_poly.pdbx_strand_id
1 'polypeptide(L)'
;HVGFRMSYQEGDTPKDMLIYVQTSPDVTRVMSDIGTLSRELTGGKDMVVSYDSGTSWPFQWYLRNYPNRHYFGTTISQTPDAPVVLIANDNLTAENLQMLSGYTYTEYAMRWWFPEDETYRKFAIAPELNNASRQNYQTDQKGPFTAGDVVGSVWHSVWGMRDPAEQAKMFRLVAFRELWAPIGSYNFRVYIRNDLLTTWNAIRY
;
A
#
# COMPACT_ATOMS: atom_id res chain seq x y z
N HIS A 1 24.36 7.90 -12.19
CA HIS A 1 24.20 8.00 -10.71
C HIS A 1 22.82 7.57 -10.20
N VAL A 2 21.76 7.52 -11.03
CA VAL A 2 20.39 7.13 -10.61
C VAL A 2 20.26 5.62 -10.31
N GLY A 3 20.93 4.75 -11.07
CA GLY A 3 20.79 3.29 -10.93
C GLY A 3 21.31 2.70 -9.61
N PHE A 4 22.41 3.22 -9.04
CA PHE A 4 22.98 2.67 -7.80
C PHE A 4 22.10 2.94 -6.58
N ARG A 5 21.47 4.12 -6.50
CA ARG A 5 20.64 4.49 -5.34
C ARG A 5 19.28 3.80 -5.35
N MET A 6 18.68 3.68 -6.53
CA MET A 6 17.44 2.92 -6.74
C MET A 6 17.62 1.43 -6.45
N SER A 7 18.74 0.82 -6.84
CA SER A 7 18.94 -0.61 -6.61
C SER A 7 19.41 -0.96 -5.19
N TYR A 8 20.08 -0.04 -4.48
CA TYR A 8 20.76 -0.38 -3.21
C TYR A 8 20.39 0.48 -1.99
N GLN A 9 19.72 1.63 -2.14
CA GLN A 9 19.43 2.55 -1.00
C GLN A 9 17.94 2.79 -0.73
N GLU A 10 17.11 2.95 -1.77
CA GLU A 10 15.68 3.28 -1.62
C GLU A 10 14.80 2.42 -2.54
N GLY A 11 15.27 1.22 -2.90
CA GLY A 11 14.61 0.38 -3.89
C GLY A 11 13.23 -0.12 -3.50
N ASP A 12 12.80 0.13 -2.28
CA ASP A 12 11.51 -0.27 -1.75
C ASP A 12 10.58 0.91 -1.50
N THR A 13 11.05 2.17 -1.48
CA THR A 13 10.26 3.36 -1.09
C THR A 13 9.95 4.25 -2.30
N PRO A 14 8.67 4.56 -2.60
CA PRO A 14 8.27 5.24 -3.83
C PRO A 14 8.49 6.76 -3.77
N LYS A 15 9.73 7.20 -3.56
CA LYS A 15 10.15 8.61 -3.70
C LYS A 15 10.56 8.97 -5.12
N ASP A 16 10.72 7.98 -6.00
CA ASP A 16 11.05 8.17 -7.41
C ASP A 16 9.85 7.82 -8.31
N MET A 17 9.64 8.58 -9.38
CA MET A 17 8.49 8.46 -10.29
C MET A 17 8.47 7.14 -11.08
N LEU A 18 9.53 6.34 -10.99
CA LEU A 18 9.65 5.06 -11.67
C LEU A 18 9.03 3.90 -10.86
N ILE A 19 8.63 4.13 -9.60
CA ILE A 19 7.99 3.12 -8.75
C ILE A 19 6.46 3.26 -8.88
N TYR A 20 5.91 2.55 -9.87
CA TYR A 20 4.47 2.59 -10.18
C TYR A 20 3.61 1.87 -9.14
N VAL A 21 3.97 0.65 -8.73
CA VAL A 21 3.42 -0.07 -7.56
C VAL A 21 4.48 -1.07 -7.10
N GLN A 22 4.86 -1.03 -5.83
CA GLN A 22 5.79 -2.01 -5.28
C GLN A 22 5.32 -2.55 -3.93
N THR A 23 5.65 -3.81 -3.65
CA THR A 23 5.51 -4.39 -2.32
C THR A 23 6.34 -3.60 -1.32
N SER A 24 5.70 -3.11 -0.27
CA SER A 24 6.37 -2.39 0.80
C SER A 24 7.37 -3.29 1.53
N PRO A 25 8.49 -2.74 2.04
CA PRO A 25 9.41 -3.49 2.90
C PRO A 25 8.76 -3.97 4.20
N ASP A 26 7.60 -3.44 4.57
CA ASP A 26 6.84 -3.96 5.70
C ASP A 26 6.42 -5.42 5.51
N VAL A 27 6.18 -5.86 4.27
CA VAL A 27 5.85 -7.27 4.00
C VAL A 27 6.99 -8.20 4.38
N THR A 28 8.24 -7.85 4.05
CA THR A 28 9.39 -8.69 4.37
C THR A 28 9.72 -8.65 5.86
N ARG A 29 9.53 -7.50 6.52
CA ARG A 29 9.64 -7.35 7.98
C ARG A 29 8.61 -8.21 8.71
N VAL A 30 7.33 -8.10 8.36
CA VAL A 30 6.24 -8.92 8.92
C VAL A 30 6.53 -10.41 8.74
N MET A 31 7.04 -10.82 7.57
CA MET A 31 7.40 -12.22 7.34
C MET A 31 8.59 -12.71 8.18
N SER A 32 9.55 -11.82 8.48
CA SER A 32 10.65 -12.12 9.41
C SER A 32 10.10 -12.35 10.82
N ASP A 33 9.24 -11.46 11.30
CA ASP A 33 8.64 -11.52 12.64
C ASP A 33 7.77 -12.79 12.80
N ILE A 34 6.93 -13.09 11.81
CA ILE A 34 6.15 -14.35 11.74
C ILE A 34 7.07 -15.57 11.79
N GLY A 35 8.21 -15.51 11.09
CA GLY A 35 9.20 -16.59 11.08
C GLY A 35 9.87 -16.81 12.44
N THR A 36 10.16 -15.73 13.18
CA THR A 36 10.70 -15.83 14.54
C THR A 36 9.64 -16.37 15.50
N LEU A 37 8.41 -15.83 15.47
CA LEU A 37 7.31 -16.31 16.31
C LEU A 37 7.03 -17.79 16.06
N SER A 38 7.01 -18.22 14.79
CA SER A 38 6.78 -19.63 14.43
C SER A 38 7.85 -20.56 15.02
N ARG A 39 9.13 -20.14 14.97
CA ARG A 39 10.23 -20.91 15.58
C ARG A 39 10.12 -20.98 17.10
N GLU A 40 9.69 -19.91 17.76
CA GLU A 40 9.52 -19.91 19.22
C GLU A 40 8.35 -20.79 19.66
N LEU A 41 7.26 -20.83 18.90
CA LEU A 41 6.06 -21.60 19.25
C LEU A 41 6.13 -23.07 18.85
N THR A 42 6.72 -23.39 17.69
CA THR A 42 6.69 -24.74 17.12
C THR A 42 8.07 -25.33 16.84
N GLY A 43 9.15 -24.57 17.04
CA GLY A 43 10.51 -24.97 16.67
C GLY A 43 10.79 -24.90 15.16
N GLY A 44 9.81 -24.48 14.34
CA GLY A 44 9.89 -24.60 12.88
C GLY A 44 8.99 -23.61 12.14
N LYS A 45 8.29 -24.10 11.11
CA LYS A 45 7.33 -23.32 10.30
C LYS A 45 5.89 -23.79 10.46
N ASP A 46 5.63 -24.63 11.46
CA ASP A 46 4.34 -25.28 11.67
C ASP A 46 3.27 -24.37 12.30
N MET A 47 3.61 -23.14 12.69
CA MET A 47 2.64 -22.17 13.17
C MET A 47 1.57 -21.89 12.11
N VAL A 48 0.30 -21.93 12.51
CA VAL A 48 -0.82 -21.56 11.64
C VAL A 48 -0.76 -20.07 11.35
N VAL A 49 -0.79 -19.71 10.06
CA VAL A 49 -0.93 -18.32 9.61
C VAL A 49 -2.14 -18.25 8.72
N SER A 50 -3.15 -17.49 9.15
CA SER A 50 -4.37 -17.26 8.37
C SER A 50 -4.22 -16.02 7.51
N TYR A 51 -4.72 -16.05 6.27
CA TYR A 51 -4.67 -14.90 5.36
C TYR A 51 -5.88 -14.86 4.41
N ASP A 52 -6.25 -13.65 4.01
CA ASP A 52 -7.44 -13.36 3.20
C ASP A 52 -7.12 -13.26 1.69
N SER A 53 -8.16 -13.00 0.89
CA SER A 53 -8.04 -12.78 -0.56
C SER A 53 -7.23 -11.53 -0.92
N GLY A 54 -7.36 -10.45 -0.16
CA GLY A 54 -6.66 -9.19 -0.43
C GLY A 54 -5.15 -9.28 -0.19
N THR A 55 -4.72 -10.01 0.85
CA THR A 55 -3.32 -10.27 1.18
C THR A 55 -2.73 -11.48 0.47
N SER A 56 -3.56 -12.30 -0.21
CA SER A 56 -3.13 -13.52 -0.92
C SER A 56 -1.85 -13.32 -1.75
N TRP A 57 -1.73 -12.20 -2.46
CA TRP A 57 -0.48 -11.79 -3.10
C TRP A 57 0.11 -10.55 -2.43
N PRO A 58 1.27 -10.65 -1.76
CA PRO A 58 2.34 -11.64 -1.98
C PRO A 58 2.41 -12.83 -0.99
N PHE A 59 1.53 -12.90 0.01
CA PHE A 59 1.72 -13.83 1.14
C PHE A 59 1.65 -15.32 0.77
N GLN A 60 0.95 -15.71 -0.30
CA GLN A 60 0.94 -17.06 -0.85
C GLN A 60 2.36 -17.63 -1.08
N TRP A 61 3.31 -16.78 -1.51
CA TRP A 61 4.68 -17.20 -1.82
C TRP A 61 5.58 -17.20 -0.61
N TYR A 62 5.42 -16.22 0.28
CA TYR A 62 6.18 -16.17 1.52
C TYR A 62 5.77 -17.29 2.48
N LEU A 63 4.48 -17.61 2.52
CA LEU A 63 3.92 -18.69 3.33
C LEU A 63 4.03 -20.07 2.67
N ARG A 64 4.67 -20.20 1.49
CA ARG A 64 4.74 -21.47 0.73
C ARG A 64 5.31 -22.65 1.55
N ASN A 65 6.19 -22.34 2.50
CA ASN A 65 6.87 -23.30 3.38
C ASN A 65 6.21 -23.44 4.76
N TYR A 66 5.07 -22.80 5.00
CA TYR A 66 4.25 -23.00 6.20
C TYR A 66 3.19 -24.04 5.86
N PRO A 67 3.31 -25.30 6.35
CA PRO A 67 2.40 -26.38 5.99
C PRO A 67 0.97 -26.14 6.49
N ASN A 68 0.83 -25.42 7.62
CA ASN A 68 -0.45 -25.15 8.27
C ASN A 68 -1.00 -23.75 7.93
N ARG A 69 -0.58 -23.13 6.81
CA ARG A 69 -1.17 -21.86 6.37
C ARG A 69 -2.65 -22.06 6.02
N HIS A 70 -3.48 -21.07 6.33
CA HIS A 70 -4.92 -21.15 6.11
C HIS A 70 -5.43 -19.96 5.31
N TYR A 71 -5.95 -20.23 4.11
CA TYR A 71 -6.58 -19.21 3.27
C TYR A 71 -8.09 -19.19 3.52
N PHE A 72 -8.64 -18.04 3.90
CA PHE A 72 -10.08 -17.92 4.24
C PHE A 72 -10.91 -17.07 3.27
N GLY A 73 -10.33 -16.58 2.16
CA GLY A 73 -11.08 -15.75 1.20
C GLY A 73 -11.39 -14.37 1.77
N THR A 74 -12.62 -13.88 1.60
CA THR A 74 -13.04 -12.52 2.02
C THR A 74 -13.68 -12.48 3.40
N THR A 75 -14.18 -13.61 3.89
CA THR A 75 -15.02 -13.67 5.09
C THR A 75 -14.57 -14.78 6.01
N ILE A 76 -14.42 -14.46 7.30
CA ILE A 76 -14.04 -15.39 8.34
C ILE A 76 -15.29 -16.14 8.80
N SER A 77 -15.43 -17.41 8.39
CA SER A 77 -16.63 -18.21 8.70
C SER A 77 -16.70 -18.67 10.15
N GLN A 78 -15.58 -18.68 10.87
CA GLN A 78 -15.48 -19.09 12.27
C GLN A 78 -14.32 -18.36 12.95
N THR A 79 -14.42 -18.12 14.27
CA THR A 79 -13.35 -17.49 15.03
C THR A 79 -12.03 -18.22 14.80
N PRO A 80 -11.00 -17.54 14.28
CA PRO A 80 -9.73 -18.18 13.97
C PRO A 80 -8.98 -18.54 15.26
N ASP A 81 -8.33 -19.69 15.27
CA ASP A 81 -7.36 -20.09 16.31
C ASP A 81 -5.90 -19.91 15.86
N ALA A 82 -5.69 -19.25 14.71
CA ALA A 82 -4.36 -19.02 14.18
C ALA A 82 -3.62 -17.97 15.02
N PRO A 83 -2.37 -18.22 15.46
CA PRO A 83 -1.54 -17.20 16.13
C PRO A 83 -1.47 -15.85 15.41
N VAL A 84 -1.48 -15.88 14.08
CA VAL A 84 -1.42 -14.71 13.21
C VAL A 84 -2.52 -14.76 12.15
N VAL A 85 -3.24 -13.64 11.98
CA VAL A 85 -4.21 -13.44 10.91
C VAL A 85 -3.83 -12.20 10.09
N LEU A 86 -3.70 -12.36 8.77
CA LEU A 86 -3.44 -11.29 7.82
C LEU A 86 -4.74 -10.95 7.09
N ILE A 87 -5.14 -9.68 7.11
CA ILE A 87 -6.36 -9.23 6.44
C ILE A 87 -6.14 -7.88 5.75
N ALA A 88 -6.55 -7.75 4.50
CA ALA A 88 -6.50 -6.49 3.78
C ALA A 88 -7.57 -5.54 4.30
N ASN A 89 -7.32 -4.22 4.20
CA ASN A 89 -8.28 -3.24 4.69
C ASN A 89 -9.65 -3.35 3.97
N ASP A 90 -9.68 -3.79 2.71
CA ASP A 90 -10.90 -4.00 1.93
C ASP A 90 -11.83 -5.07 2.51
N ASN A 91 -11.29 -6.02 3.28
CA ASN A 91 -12.05 -7.12 3.86
C ASN A 91 -12.37 -6.89 5.35
N LEU A 92 -12.18 -5.68 5.90
CA LEU A 92 -12.50 -5.35 7.29
C LEU A 92 -14.00 -5.08 7.50
N THR A 93 -14.84 -6.09 7.25
CA THR A 93 -16.28 -6.02 7.54
C THR A 93 -16.55 -6.12 9.03
N ALA A 94 -17.73 -5.69 9.49
CA ALA A 94 -18.10 -5.75 10.90
C ALA A 94 -18.08 -7.18 11.45
N GLU A 95 -18.48 -8.15 10.63
CA GLU A 95 -18.47 -9.58 10.94
C GLU A 95 -17.04 -10.09 11.14
N ASN A 96 -16.12 -9.76 10.22
CA ASN A 96 -14.72 -10.15 10.34
C ASN A 96 -14.06 -9.53 11.58
N LEU A 97 -14.37 -8.26 11.89
CA LEU A 97 -13.88 -7.60 13.10
C LEU A 97 -14.41 -8.25 14.38
N GLN A 98 -15.67 -8.70 14.39
CA GLN A 98 -16.22 -9.44 15.52
C GLN A 98 -15.49 -10.76 15.78
N MET A 99 -15.19 -11.50 14.70
CA MET A 99 -14.40 -12.74 14.77
C MET A 99 -12.97 -12.53 15.27
N LEU A 100 -12.43 -11.32 15.12
CA LEU A 100 -11.07 -10.93 15.53
C LEU A 100 -11.01 -10.22 16.89
N SER A 101 -12.06 -10.26 17.69
CA SER A 101 -12.12 -9.61 19.02
C SER A 101 -11.04 -10.11 20.02
N GLY A 102 -10.56 -11.35 19.86
CA GLY A 102 -9.46 -11.92 20.65
C GLY A 102 -8.05 -11.57 20.15
N TYR A 103 -7.94 -10.62 19.22
CA TYR A 103 -6.69 -10.26 18.55
C TYR A 103 -6.39 -8.77 18.65
N THR A 104 -5.11 -8.44 18.64
CA THR A 104 -4.60 -7.07 18.55
C THR A 104 -3.91 -6.88 17.20
N TYR A 105 -4.18 -5.77 16.51
CA TYR A 105 -3.63 -5.53 15.17
C TYR A 105 -2.53 -4.48 15.14
N THR A 106 -1.65 -4.60 14.16
CA THR A 106 -0.83 -3.50 13.65
C THR A 106 -1.10 -3.36 12.15
N GLU A 107 -1.28 -2.13 11.68
CA GLU A 107 -1.50 -1.84 10.25
C GLU A 107 -0.17 -1.53 9.56
N TYR A 108 -0.01 -2.05 8.34
CA TYR A 108 1.18 -1.88 7.51
C TYR A 108 0.78 -1.57 6.07
N ALA A 109 1.66 -0.90 5.34
CA ALA A 109 1.53 -0.80 3.90
C ALA A 109 1.88 -2.18 3.30
N MET A 110 0.99 -2.77 2.49
CA MET A 110 1.34 -3.95 1.70
C MET A 110 1.96 -3.56 0.37
N ARG A 111 1.36 -2.55 -0.27
CA ARG A 111 1.85 -1.94 -1.51
C ARG A 111 1.80 -0.44 -1.34
N TRP A 112 2.70 0.24 -2.01
CA TRP A 112 2.70 1.69 -2.07
C TRP A 112 3.17 2.16 -3.44
N TRP A 113 2.75 3.36 -3.81
CA TRP A 113 3.03 3.95 -5.10
C TRP A 113 3.25 5.46 -4.97
N PHE A 114 3.99 6.00 -5.95
CA PHE A 114 4.18 7.43 -6.06
C PHE A 114 2.83 8.11 -6.32
N PRO A 115 2.48 9.21 -5.62
CA PRO A 115 1.19 9.89 -5.78
C PRO A 115 1.13 10.68 -7.09
N GLU A 116 1.05 9.99 -8.24
CA GLU A 116 1.12 10.61 -9.58
C GLU A 116 -0.03 11.61 -9.83
N ASP A 117 -1.23 11.29 -9.34
CA ASP A 117 -2.45 12.08 -9.52
C ASP A 117 -2.35 13.45 -8.80
N GLU A 118 -1.75 13.47 -7.61
CA GLU A 118 -1.56 14.67 -6.80
C GLU A 118 -0.29 15.45 -7.16
N THR A 119 0.67 14.79 -7.82
CA THR A 119 2.00 15.37 -8.07
C THR A 119 2.17 15.89 -9.49
N TYR A 120 1.77 15.14 -10.52
CA TYR A 120 2.03 15.59 -11.90
C TYR A 120 0.91 15.33 -12.90
N ARG A 121 -0.05 14.44 -12.69
CA ARG A 121 -1.13 14.22 -13.69
C ARG A 121 -2.15 15.37 -13.81
N LYS A 122 -1.96 16.48 -13.09
CA LYS A 122 -2.78 17.70 -13.19
C LYS A 122 -2.43 18.59 -14.38
N PHE A 123 -1.82 18.08 -15.45
CA PHE A 123 -1.32 18.92 -16.56
C PHE A 123 -2.33 19.24 -17.67
N ALA A 124 -3.38 18.44 -17.85
CA ALA A 124 -4.45 18.71 -18.82
C ALA A 124 -5.65 17.80 -18.55
N ILE A 125 -6.80 18.16 -19.11
CA ILE A 125 -7.91 17.22 -19.31
C ILE A 125 -7.45 16.17 -20.34
N ALA A 126 -7.58 14.89 -20.00
CA ALA A 126 -7.16 13.75 -20.82
C ALA A 126 -8.40 12.95 -21.29
N PRO A 127 -9.17 13.46 -22.27
CA PRO A 127 -10.42 12.85 -22.72
C PRO A 127 -10.25 11.45 -23.36
N GLU A 128 -9.04 11.10 -23.78
CA GLU A 128 -8.68 9.82 -24.37
C GLU A 128 -8.67 8.65 -23.37
N LEU A 129 -8.68 8.91 -22.06
CA LEU A 129 -8.70 7.87 -21.04
C LEU A 129 -10.12 7.28 -20.88
N ASN A 130 -10.24 5.95 -20.95
CA ASN A 130 -11.55 5.28 -20.84
C ASN A 130 -12.25 5.46 -19.47
N ASN A 131 -11.54 5.90 -18.43
CA ASN A 131 -12.09 6.11 -17.10
C ASN A 131 -12.34 7.60 -16.84
N ALA A 132 -13.61 8.00 -16.77
CA ALA A 132 -14.03 9.39 -16.59
C ALA A 132 -13.47 10.06 -15.32
N SER A 133 -13.20 9.30 -14.25
CA SER A 133 -12.58 9.86 -13.03
C SER A 133 -11.10 10.19 -13.21
N ARG A 134 -10.46 9.69 -14.27
CA ARG A 134 -9.06 9.95 -14.62
C ARG A 134 -8.90 10.96 -15.76
N GLN A 135 -10.00 11.37 -16.37
CA GLN A 135 -9.99 12.35 -17.47
C GLN A 135 -9.79 13.79 -16.95
N ASN A 136 -10.12 14.05 -15.69
CA ASN A 136 -10.06 15.39 -15.11
C ASN A 136 -9.60 15.35 -13.64
N TYR A 137 -8.35 15.75 -13.41
CA TYR A 137 -7.77 15.92 -12.07
C TYR A 137 -7.66 17.41 -11.65
N GLN A 138 -8.16 18.32 -12.48
CA GLN A 138 -8.06 19.76 -12.28
C GLN A 138 -9.34 20.40 -11.74
N THR A 139 -10.52 19.88 -12.12
CA THR A 139 -11.82 20.44 -11.75
C THR A 139 -12.84 19.33 -11.46
N ASP A 140 -13.92 19.64 -10.74
CA ASP A 140 -15.03 18.69 -10.47
C ASP A 140 -15.98 18.48 -11.67
N GLN A 141 -15.62 19.00 -12.85
CA GLN A 141 -16.43 18.88 -14.05
C GLN A 141 -16.40 17.46 -14.60
N LYS A 142 -17.57 16.85 -14.77
CA LYS A 142 -17.76 15.55 -15.42
C LYS A 142 -17.93 15.76 -16.93
N GLY A 143 -17.34 14.88 -17.72
CA GLY A 143 -17.40 14.94 -19.19
C GLY A 143 -18.83 14.82 -19.76
N PRO A 144 -18.98 14.95 -21.09
CA PRO A 144 -17.93 14.91 -22.11
C PRO A 144 -17.14 16.22 -22.25
N PHE A 145 -15.83 16.12 -22.42
CA PHE A 145 -14.93 17.27 -22.64
C PHE A 145 -14.79 17.56 -24.12
N THR A 146 -14.88 18.84 -24.50
CA THR A 146 -14.68 19.29 -25.89
C THR A 146 -13.22 19.57 -26.19
N ALA A 147 -12.85 19.67 -27.47
CA ALA A 147 -11.50 20.08 -27.87
C ALA A 147 -11.10 21.46 -27.32
N GLY A 148 -12.08 22.35 -27.10
CA GLY A 148 -11.86 23.66 -26.47
C GLY A 148 -11.49 23.55 -24.98
N ASP A 149 -12.10 22.61 -24.25
CA ASP A 149 -11.79 22.37 -22.83
C ASP A 149 -10.38 21.82 -22.66
N VAL A 150 -9.93 20.95 -23.57
CA VAL A 150 -8.55 20.44 -23.59
C VAL A 150 -7.55 21.58 -23.79
N VAL A 151 -7.76 22.41 -24.82
CA VAL A 151 -6.87 23.56 -25.11
C VAL A 151 -6.87 24.56 -23.95
N GLY A 152 -8.04 24.84 -23.36
CA GLY A 152 -8.17 25.68 -22.17
C GLY A 152 -7.40 25.12 -20.98
N SER A 153 -7.50 23.82 -20.71
CA SER A 153 -6.79 23.15 -19.61
C SER A 153 -5.27 23.23 -19.78
N VAL A 154 -4.75 23.04 -21.00
CA VAL A 154 -3.31 23.18 -21.30
C VAL A 154 -2.85 24.62 -21.06
N TRP A 155 -3.65 25.61 -21.49
CA TRP A 155 -3.33 27.02 -21.26
C TRP A 155 -3.33 27.39 -19.77
N HIS A 156 -4.32 26.92 -19.00
CA HIS A 156 -4.38 27.10 -17.56
C HIS A 156 -3.21 26.44 -16.83
N SER A 157 -2.79 25.25 -17.24
CA SER A 157 -1.63 24.56 -16.67
C SER A 157 -0.31 25.28 -16.98
N VAL A 158 -0.12 25.79 -18.20
CA VAL A 158 1.06 26.58 -18.57
C VAL A 158 1.12 27.91 -17.82
N TRP A 159 -0.03 28.54 -17.55
CA TRP A 159 -0.09 29.78 -16.77
C TRP A 159 0.06 29.54 -15.26
N GLY A 160 -0.49 28.45 -14.73
CA GLY A 160 -0.34 28.04 -13.33
C GLY A 160 1.11 27.70 -12.95
N MET A 161 1.93 27.24 -13.91
CA MET A 161 3.39 27.07 -13.73
C MET A 161 4.14 28.39 -13.51
N ARG A 162 3.50 29.57 -13.61
CA ARG A 162 4.09 30.87 -13.28
C ARG A 162 3.85 31.29 -11.83
N ASP A 163 3.06 30.53 -11.07
CA ASP A 163 2.91 30.74 -9.64
C ASP A 163 4.22 30.34 -8.90
N PRO A 164 4.87 31.25 -8.16
CA PRO A 164 6.05 30.94 -7.36
C PRO A 164 5.87 29.75 -6.40
N ALA A 165 4.64 29.51 -5.90
CA ALA A 165 4.35 28.41 -5.01
C ALA A 165 4.40 27.03 -5.72
N GLU A 166 3.89 26.94 -6.95
CA GLU A 166 3.94 25.72 -7.75
C GLU A 166 5.35 25.46 -8.30
N GLN A 167 6.10 26.52 -8.63
CA GLN A 167 7.51 26.39 -9.00
C GLN A 167 8.37 25.88 -7.83
N ALA A 168 8.11 26.35 -6.60
CA ALA A 168 8.82 25.88 -5.41
C ALA A 168 8.53 24.40 -5.14
N LYS A 169 7.28 23.95 -5.30
CA LYS A 169 6.90 22.54 -5.22
C LYS A 169 7.67 21.69 -6.24
N MET A 170 7.62 22.08 -7.53
CA MET A 170 8.34 21.37 -8.59
C MET A 170 9.85 21.33 -8.37
N PHE A 171 10.45 22.44 -7.93
CA PHE A 171 11.87 22.49 -7.59
C PHE A 171 12.21 21.53 -6.44
N ARG A 172 11.40 21.51 -5.37
CA ARG A 172 11.61 20.61 -4.24
C ARG A 172 11.46 19.14 -4.62
N LEU A 173 10.52 18.81 -5.51
CA LEU A 173 10.39 17.45 -6.05
C LEU A 173 11.59 17.06 -6.92
N VAL A 174 12.06 17.95 -7.80
CA VAL A 174 13.19 17.65 -8.70
C VAL A 174 14.51 17.60 -7.94
N ALA A 175 14.76 18.56 -7.05
CA ALA A 175 16.03 18.71 -6.33
C ALA A 175 16.13 17.85 -5.08
N PHE A 176 15.04 17.71 -4.32
CA PHE A 176 15.02 17.04 -3.01
C PHE A 176 14.13 15.79 -2.95
N ARG A 177 13.39 15.48 -4.03
CA ARG A 177 12.40 14.38 -4.05
C ARG A 177 11.37 14.50 -2.92
N GLU A 178 11.10 15.74 -2.50
CA GLU A 178 10.12 16.03 -1.46
C GLU A 178 8.72 16.00 -2.08
N LEU A 179 7.91 15.03 -1.62
CA LEU A 179 6.52 14.90 -2.02
C LEU A 179 5.66 15.84 -1.18
N TRP A 180 4.78 16.59 -1.84
CA TRP A 180 3.76 17.41 -1.18
C TRP A 180 2.45 16.65 -0.94
N ALA A 181 2.35 15.41 -1.45
CA ALA A 181 1.22 14.51 -1.24
C ALA A 181 1.69 13.27 -0.46
N PRO A 182 0.84 12.69 0.40
CA PRO A 182 1.16 11.43 1.05
C PRO A 182 1.31 10.33 -0.01
N ILE A 183 2.22 9.40 0.25
CA ILE A 183 2.41 8.21 -0.59
C ILE A 183 1.11 7.41 -0.60
N GLY A 184 0.63 7.04 -1.79
CA GLY A 184 -0.53 6.16 -1.92
C GLY A 184 -0.18 4.75 -1.47
N SER A 185 -1.05 4.11 -0.69
CA SER A 185 -0.80 2.75 -0.20
C SER A 185 -2.04 1.86 -0.19
N TYR A 186 -1.79 0.58 -0.42
CA TYR A 186 -2.74 -0.50 -0.19
C TYR A 186 -2.33 -1.20 1.10
N ASN A 187 -3.13 -1.01 2.15
CA ASN A 187 -2.79 -1.44 3.50
C ASN A 187 -3.42 -2.78 3.87
N PHE A 188 -2.77 -3.43 4.82
CA PHE A 188 -3.26 -4.64 5.46
C PHE A 188 -2.95 -4.60 6.95
N ARG A 189 -3.70 -5.40 7.72
CA ARG A 189 -3.54 -5.54 9.16
C ARG A 189 -3.02 -6.93 9.49
N VAL A 190 -2.02 -6.94 10.36
CA VAL A 190 -1.52 -8.15 11.01
C VAL A 190 -2.16 -8.23 12.38
N TYR A 191 -3.06 -9.17 12.57
CA TYR A 191 -3.71 -9.48 13.84
C TYR A 191 -2.92 -10.58 14.55
N ILE A 192 -2.56 -10.32 15.80
CA ILE A 192 -1.86 -11.26 16.68
C ILE A 192 -2.81 -11.65 17.80
N ARG A 193 -2.89 -12.94 18.09
CA ARG A 193 -3.74 -13.45 19.18
C ARG A 193 -3.28 -12.86 20.52
N ASN A 194 -4.20 -12.38 21.34
CA ASN A 194 -3.88 -11.55 22.50
C ASN A 194 -2.95 -12.22 23.54
N ASP A 195 -3.02 -13.54 23.67
CA ASP A 195 -2.13 -14.34 24.52
C ASP A 195 -0.66 -14.31 24.06
N LEU A 196 -0.43 -14.07 22.77
CA LEU A 196 0.89 -14.04 22.14
C LEU A 196 1.44 -12.61 21.98
N LEU A 197 0.67 -11.59 22.34
CA LEU A 197 1.03 -10.19 22.10
C LEU A 197 2.34 -9.81 22.82
N THR A 198 2.56 -10.31 24.04
CA THR A 198 3.79 -10.06 24.80
C THR A 198 5.01 -10.64 24.07
N THR A 199 4.91 -11.88 23.60
CA THR A 199 5.98 -12.54 22.82
C THR A 199 6.22 -11.82 21.51
N TRP A 200 5.15 -11.49 20.79
CA TRP A 200 5.23 -10.74 19.53
C TRP A 200 5.94 -9.39 19.69
N ASN A 201 5.61 -8.64 20.75
CA ASN A 201 6.26 -7.37 21.01
C ASN A 201 7.74 -7.56 21.35
N ALA A 202 8.12 -8.61 22.07
CA ALA A 202 9.53 -8.90 22.37
C ALA A 202 10.37 -9.24 21.13
N ILE A 203 9.75 -9.77 20.07
CA ILE A 203 10.45 -10.08 18.80
C ILE A 203 10.76 -8.80 17.99
N ARG A 204 9.95 -7.76 18.15
CA ARG A 204 10.02 -6.52 17.34
C ARG A 204 11.01 -5.47 17.89
N TYR A 205 11.54 -5.69 19.10
CA TYR A 205 12.50 -4.83 19.79
C TYR A 205 13.83 -5.55 20.00
#